data_AF-A0A818PGZ6-F1
#
_entry.id   AF-A0A818PGZ6-F1
#
_cell.length_a   1.000
_cell.length_b   1.000
_cell.length_c   1.000
_cell.angle_alpha   90.00
_cell.angle_beta   90.00
_cell.angle_gamma   90.00
#
_symmetry.space_group_name_H-M   'P 1'
#
loop_
_entity.id
_entity.type
_entity.pdbx_description
1 polymer ?
#
loop_
_entity_poly.entity_id
_entity_poly.type
_entity_poly.pdbx_seq_one_letter_code
_entity_poly.pdbx_strand_id
1 'polypeptide(L)'
;MKSILIMGANRVLGLGIVNELELLHLAKQHSNVIIPVQIDVNGDKSSYKAKNEAENKLGNSCGLNCLLSNAGVNKNITLNNINEQDMLDTYIQNFIRP
;
A
#
# COMPACT_ATOMS: atom_id res chain seq x y z
N MET A 1 -5.74 -10.72 -17.99
CA MET A 1 -6.47 -10.26 -16.79
C MET A 1 -5.98 -8.86 -16.46
N LYS A 2 -6.83 -7.93 -16.00
CA LYS A 2 -6.37 -6.63 -15.51
C LYS A 2 -6.08 -6.72 -14.01
N SER A 3 -4.97 -6.17 -13.55
CA SER A 3 -4.51 -6.25 -12.16
C SER A 3 -4.13 -4.89 -11.58
N ILE A 4 -4.41 -4.69 -10.30
CA ILE A 4 -4.14 -3.45 -9.56
C ILE A 4 -3.52 -3.83 -8.22
N LEU A 5 -2.44 -3.13 -7.83
CA LEU A 5 -1.84 -3.22 -6.50
C LEU A 5 -2.06 -1.89 -5.79
N ILE A 6 -2.63 -1.92 -4.59
CA ILE A 6 -3.02 -0.73 -3.84
C ILE A 6 -2.29 -0.73 -2.49
N MET A 7 -1.43 0.24 -2.27
CA MET A 7 -0.73 0.42 -1.00
C MET A 7 -1.60 1.19 0.00
N GLY A 8 -1.47 0.88 1.30
CA GLY A 8 -2.26 1.55 2.34
C GLY A 8 -3.77 1.29 2.24
N ALA A 9 -4.15 0.11 1.73
CA ALA A 9 -5.55 -0.26 1.46
C ALA A 9 -6.36 -0.67 2.71
N ASN A 10 -5.78 -0.61 3.90
CA ASN A 10 -6.43 -1.08 5.13
C ASN A 10 -7.35 -0.04 5.80
N ARG A 11 -7.38 1.22 5.32
CA ARG A 11 -8.24 2.28 5.86
C ARG A 11 -8.47 3.43 4.87
N VAL A 12 -9.47 4.27 5.16
CA VAL A 12 -9.79 5.54 4.47
C VAL A 12 -9.82 5.35 2.94
N LEU A 13 -9.12 6.19 2.16
CA LEU A 13 -9.17 6.19 0.70
C LEU A 13 -8.72 4.85 0.11
N GLY A 14 -7.65 4.26 0.66
CA GLY A 14 -7.15 2.97 0.19
C GLY A 14 -8.19 1.86 0.33
N LEU A 15 -8.93 1.84 1.44
CA LEU A 15 -10.01 0.86 1.66
C LEU A 15 -11.21 1.15 0.78
N GLY A 16 -11.59 2.43 0.63
CA GLY A 16 -12.70 2.85 -0.24
C GLY A 16 -12.50 2.47 -1.71
N ILE A 17 -11.25 2.33 -2.18
CA ILE A 17 -10.95 1.84 -3.53
C ILE A 17 -11.23 0.33 -3.67
N VAL A 18 -11.10 -0.45 -2.59
CA VAL A 18 -11.30 -1.91 -2.61
C VAL A 18 -12.77 -2.29 -2.35
N ASN A 19 -13.42 -1.68 -1.35
CA ASN A 19 -14.85 -1.62 -0.96
C ASN A 19 -14.93 -1.30 0.55
N GLU A 20 -16.00 -0.65 1.07
CA GLU A 20 -16.10 -0.07 2.43
C GLU A 20 -16.16 -1.08 3.62
N LEU A 21 -15.83 -2.36 3.41
CA LEU A 21 -15.76 -3.40 4.46
C LEU A 21 -14.31 -3.65 4.87
N GLU A 22 -14.07 -4.17 6.08
CA GLU A 22 -12.71 -4.50 6.57
C GLU A 22 -11.96 -5.40 5.56
N LEU A 23 -10.75 -5.00 5.14
CA LEU A 23 -10.01 -5.60 4.01
C LEU A 23 -9.89 -7.13 4.10
N LEU A 24 -9.66 -7.68 5.31
CA LEU A 24 -9.54 -9.12 5.52
C LEU A 24 -10.87 -9.85 5.38
N HIS A 25 -11.99 -9.22 5.75
CA HIS A 25 -13.33 -9.78 5.54
C HIS A 25 -13.65 -9.85 4.05
N LEU A 26 -13.40 -8.75 3.33
CA LEU A 26 -13.62 -8.66 1.89
C LEU A 26 -12.76 -9.65 1.11
N ALA A 27 -11.48 -9.79 1.49
CA ALA A 27 -10.58 -10.78 0.91
C ALA A 27 -11.05 -12.23 1.13
N LYS A 28 -11.70 -12.53 2.27
CA LYS A 28 -12.29 -13.86 2.50
C LYS A 28 -13.49 -14.10 1.58
N GLN A 29 -14.34 -13.09 1.37
CA GLN A 29 -15.52 -13.18 0.50
C GLN A 29 -15.16 -13.26 -0.98
N HIS A 30 -14.06 -12.62 -1.38
CA HIS A 30 -13.63 -12.47 -2.77
C HIS A 30 -12.19 -12.94 -3.00
N SER A 31 -11.83 -14.09 -2.43
CA SER A 31 -10.45 -14.61 -2.40
C SER A 31 -9.84 -14.92 -3.78
N ASN A 32 -10.69 -14.97 -4.81
CA ASN A 32 -10.29 -15.13 -6.21
C ASN A 32 -9.86 -13.82 -6.89
N VAL A 33 -10.17 -12.66 -6.30
CA VAL A 33 -9.89 -11.33 -6.91
C VAL A 33 -9.21 -10.35 -5.96
N ILE A 34 -9.40 -10.47 -4.65
CA ILE A 34 -8.78 -9.61 -3.63
C ILE A 34 -7.78 -10.44 -2.85
N ILE A 35 -6.52 -10.07 -2.97
CA ILE A 35 -5.40 -10.77 -2.35
C ILE A 35 -4.70 -9.78 -1.40
N PRO A 36 -4.84 -9.96 -0.07
CA PRO A 36 -4.10 -9.17 0.89
C PRO A 36 -2.60 -9.47 0.76
N VAL A 37 -1.80 -8.42 0.67
CA VAL A 37 -0.33 -8.49 0.70
C VAL A 37 0.15 -7.59 1.82
N GLN A 38 1.01 -8.12 2.69
CA GLN A 38 1.59 -7.33 3.77
C GLN A 38 2.80 -6.55 3.25
N ILE A 39 2.80 -5.23 3.47
CA ILE A 39 3.89 -4.35 3.07
C ILE A 39 4.12 -3.25 4.12
N ASP A 40 5.38 -3.05 4.46
CA ASP A 40 5.90 -1.84 5.09
C ASP A 40 6.74 -1.09 4.05
N VAL A 41 6.22 0.04 3.58
CA VAL A 41 6.85 0.83 2.50
C VAL A 41 8.21 1.40 2.90
N ASN A 42 8.51 1.52 4.20
CA ASN A 42 9.78 2.05 4.67
C ASN A 42 10.89 0.98 4.73
N GLY A 43 10.54 -0.30 4.58
CA GLY A 43 11.49 -1.41 4.63
C GLY A 43 11.70 -2.06 3.26
N ASP A 44 12.87 -1.88 2.65
CA ASP A 44 13.17 -2.45 1.32
C ASP A 44 12.94 -3.96 1.26
N LYS A 45 13.33 -4.69 2.31
CA LYS A 45 13.08 -6.14 2.43
C LYS A 45 11.58 -6.48 2.42
N SER A 46 10.73 -5.62 3.00
CA SER A 46 9.29 -5.80 2.98
C SER A 46 8.73 -5.53 1.58
N SER A 47 9.17 -4.45 0.92
CA SER A 47 8.78 -4.12 -0.46
C SER A 47 9.14 -5.24 -1.45
N TYR A 48 10.36 -5.80 -1.36
CA TYR A 48 10.76 -6.92 -2.22
C TYR A 48 9.94 -8.19 -1.95
N LYS A 49 9.59 -8.47 -0.69
CA LYS A 49 8.70 -9.59 -0.36
C LYS A 49 7.31 -9.39 -0.96
N ALA A 50 6.73 -8.20 -0.80
CA ALA A 50 5.42 -7.86 -1.35
C ALA A 50 5.41 -7.92 -2.88
N LYS A 51 6.47 -7.46 -3.54
CA LYS A 51 6.68 -7.60 -4.98
C LYS A 51 6.64 -9.06 -5.41
N ASN A 52 7.46 -9.91 -4.78
CA ASN A 52 7.52 -11.33 -5.13
C ASN A 52 6.18 -12.04 -4.88
N GLU A 53 5.47 -11.68 -3.81
CA GLU A 53 4.13 -12.21 -3.54
C GLU A 53 3.13 -11.81 -4.63
N ALA A 54 3.12 -10.54 -5.05
CA ALA A 54 2.28 -10.06 -6.13
C ALA A 54 2.61 -10.76 -7.47
N GLU A 55 3.89 -10.90 -7.82
CA GLU A 55 4.35 -11.60 -9.03
C GLU A 55 3.90 -13.07 -9.03
N ASN A 56 4.08 -13.77 -7.91
CA ASN A 56 3.65 -15.17 -7.76
C ASN A 56 2.14 -15.35 -7.94
N LYS A 57 1.34 -14.34 -7.58
CA LYS A 57 -0.13 -14.38 -7.71
C LYS A 57 -0.62 -14.02 -9.11
N LEU A 58 0.07 -13.11 -9.80
CA LEU A 58 -0.23 -12.76 -11.20
C LEU A 58 0.17 -13.87 -12.17
N GLY A 59 1.22 -14.62 -11.85
CA GLY A 59 1.77 -15.68 -12.69
C GLY A 59 2.63 -15.14 -13.84
N ASN A 60 3.45 -16.03 -14.41
CA ASN A 60 4.56 -15.65 -15.30
C ASN A 60 4.16 -15.01 -16.64
N SER A 61 2.87 -15.02 -17.00
CA SER A 61 2.36 -14.48 -18.27
C SER A 61 1.59 -13.17 -18.13
N CYS A 62 1.42 -12.64 -16.90
CA CYS A 62 0.65 -11.42 -16.64
C CYS A 62 1.47 -10.40 -15.83
N GLY A 63 1.57 -9.17 -16.34
CA GLY A 63 2.16 -8.04 -15.61
C GLY A 63 1.14 -7.32 -14.71
N LEU A 64 1.64 -6.42 -13.86
CA LEU A 64 0.81 -5.48 -13.12
C LEU A 64 0.32 -4.35 -14.04
N ASN A 65 -0.98 -4.06 -14.10
CA ASN A 65 -1.49 -2.99 -14.95
C ASN A 65 -1.52 -1.62 -14.27
N CYS A 66 -1.69 -1.59 -12.96
CA CYS A 66 -1.78 -0.34 -12.20
C CYS A 66 -1.18 -0.53 -10.80
N LEU A 67 -0.35 0.44 -10.40
CA LEU A 67 0.17 0.56 -9.05
C LEU A 67 -0.40 1.85 -8.45
N LEU A 68 -1.10 1.73 -7.33
CA LEU A 68 -1.58 2.87 -6.55
C LEU A 68 -0.72 3.02 -5.29
N SER A 69 0.27 3.91 -5.35
CA SER A 69 1.14 4.30 -4.22
C SER A 69 0.40 5.24 -3.26
N ASN A 70 -0.67 4.73 -2.63
CA ASN A 70 -1.56 5.51 -1.75
C ASN A 70 -1.10 5.52 -0.28
N ALA A 71 -0.11 4.71 0.10
CA ALA A 71 0.39 4.69 1.48
C ALA A 71 1.07 6.02 1.83
N GLY A 72 0.41 6.83 2.65
CA GLY A 72 0.94 8.11 3.12
C GLY A 72 0.66 8.34 4.60
N VAL A 73 1.44 9.24 5.19
CA VAL A 73 1.31 9.71 6.58
C VAL A 73 1.22 11.22 6.62
N ASN A 74 0.43 11.71 7.57
CA ASN A 74 0.44 13.09 7.97
C ASN A 74 0.69 13.15 9.48
N LYS A 75 1.46 14.13 9.92
CA LYS A 75 1.72 14.40 11.34
C LYS A 75 0.83 15.56 11.76
N ASN A 76 0.14 15.44 12.90
CA ASN A 76 -0.68 16.53 13.42
C ASN A 76 0.19 17.55 14.17
N ILE A 77 0.96 18.33 13.41
CA ILE A 77 1.96 19.29 13.89
C ILE A 77 1.84 20.61 13.11
N THR A 78 2.39 21.66 13.68
CA THR A 78 2.44 23.01 13.10
C THR A 78 3.87 23.37 12.74
N LEU A 79 4.06 24.42 11.94
CA LEU A 79 5.41 24.93 11.65
C LEU A 79 6.17 25.42 12.90
N ASN A 80 5.47 25.75 13.98
CA ASN A 80 6.08 26.22 15.22
C ASN A 80 6.65 25.10 16.10
N ASN A 81 6.23 23.84 15.89
CA ASN A 81 6.60 22.71 16.74
C ASN A 81 7.06 21.47 15.96
N ILE A 82 7.25 21.59 14.65
CA ILE A 82 7.86 20.55 13.82
C ILE A 82 9.34 20.37 14.16
N ASN A 83 9.82 19.13 14.11
CA ASN A 83 11.25 18.82 14.18
C ASN A 83 11.72 18.13 12.89
N GLU A 84 13.03 17.92 12.78
CA GLU A 84 13.66 17.27 11.62
C GLU A 84 13.09 15.88 11.34
N GLN A 85 12.88 15.06 12.36
CA GLN A 85 12.38 13.69 12.20
C GLN A 85 10.97 13.67 11.62
N ASP A 86 10.10 14.59 12.03
CA ASP A 86 8.75 14.69 11.47
C ASP A 86 8.77 15.04 9.98
N MET A 87 9.67 15.92 9.56
CA MET A 87 9.88 16.23 8.14
C MET A 87 10.45 15.03 7.38
N LEU A 88 11.46 14.37 7.93
CA LEU A 88 12.09 13.20 7.29
C LEU A 88 11.10 12.05 7.15
N ASP A 89 10.31 11.74 8.18
CA ASP A 89 9.31 10.68 8.15
C ASP A 89 8.29 10.90 7.03
N THR A 90 7.75 12.13 6.95
CA THR A 90 6.74 12.48 5.93
C THR A 90 7.34 12.54 4.54
N TYR A 91 8.54 13.09 4.38
CA TYR A 91 9.24 13.14 3.09
C TYR A 91 9.62 11.75 2.58
N ILE A 92 10.21 10.90 3.43
CA ILE A 92 10.58 9.54 3.05
C ILE A 92 9.32 8.79 2.62
N GLN A 93 8.30 8.74 3.47
CA GLN A 93 7.14 7.89 3.22
C GLN A 93 6.25 8.39 2.07
N ASN A 94 6.03 9.71 1.95
CA ASN A 94 5.09 10.24 0.95
C ASN A 94 5.74 10.61 -0.39
N PHE A 95 7.07 10.74 -0.45
CA PHE A 95 7.77 11.19 -1.67
C PHE A 95 8.83 10.21 -2.17
N ILE A 96 9.66 9.65 -1.27
CA ILE A 96 10.73 8.73 -1.68
C ILE A 96 10.22 7.31 -1.93
N ARG A 97 9.21 6.85 -1.18
CA ARG A 97 8.69 5.47 -1.28
C ARG A 97 7.72 5.17 -2.43
N PRO A 98 6.83 6.09 -2.87
CA PRO A 98 5.94 5.85 -4.01
C PRO A 98 6.66 5.38 -5.28
#